data_AF-E3J274-F1
#
_entry.id   AF-E3J274-F1
#
_cell.length_a   1.000
_cell.length_b   1.000
_cell.length_c   1.000
_cell.angle_alpha   90.00
_cell.angle_beta   90.00
_cell.angle_gamma   90.00
#
_symmetry.space_group_name_H-M   'P 1'
#
loop_
_entity.id
_entity.type
_entity.pdbx_description
1 polymer ?
#
loop_
_entity_poly.entity_id
_entity_poly.type
_entity_poly.pdbx_seq_one_letter_code
_entity_poly.pdbx_strand_id
1 'polypeptide(L)'
;MPTIKLMGAAEIAQLLDVSPSRVHQILRDDSAFPEPVAVLSMGKVWSAEDVERWNAARKAPRPARDQAERWTLDDLQQALERYEQLLVSGGKSSTTVQTSVDRPRRFLRWLAGDYDPLA
;
A
#
# COMPACT_ATOMS: atom_id res chain seq x y z
N MET A 1 29.37 8.99 23.72
CA MET A 1 29.16 8.99 22.26
C MET A 1 28.07 8.00 21.95
N PRO A 2 27.03 8.33 21.17
CA PRO A 2 26.01 7.35 20.81
C PRO A 2 26.65 6.23 19.98
N THR A 3 26.38 4.99 20.35
CA THR A 3 26.83 3.81 19.61
C THR A 3 25.98 3.67 18.35
N ILE A 4 26.55 3.95 17.19
CA ILE A 4 25.88 3.74 15.90
C ILE A 4 25.84 2.24 15.64
N LYS A 5 24.64 1.65 15.61
CA LYS A 5 24.45 0.24 15.28
C LYS A 5 24.35 0.11 13.75
N LEU A 6 25.34 -0.58 13.17
CA LEU A 6 25.41 -0.84 11.74
C LEU A 6 25.00 -2.29 11.44
N MET A 7 24.39 -2.51 10.28
CA MET A 7 23.86 -3.81 9.86
C MET A 7 24.19 -4.09 8.41
N GLY A 8 24.56 -5.35 8.10
CA GLY A 8 24.56 -5.87 6.75
C GLY A 8 23.20 -6.50 6.40
N ALA A 9 23.11 -7.07 5.20
CA ALA A 9 21.88 -7.68 4.71
C ALA A 9 21.40 -8.86 5.58
N ALA A 10 22.32 -9.60 6.21
CA ALA A 10 21.99 -10.73 7.08
C ALA A 10 21.36 -10.26 8.41
N GLU A 11 21.91 -9.21 9.02
CA GLU A 11 21.35 -8.62 10.23
C GLU A 11 19.99 -7.96 9.95
N ILE A 12 19.83 -7.34 8.77
CA ILE A 12 18.53 -6.81 8.32
C ILE A 12 17.50 -7.93 8.17
N ALA A 13 17.89 -9.09 7.62
CA ALA A 13 16.98 -10.24 7.48
C ALA A 13 16.47 -10.72 8.85
N GLN A 14 17.37 -10.80 9.84
CA GLN A 14 17.01 -11.16 11.20
C GLN A 14 16.12 -10.11 11.87
N LEU A 15 16.43 -8.82 11.70
CA LEU A 15 15.65 -7.72 12.28
C LEU A 15 14.22 -7.69 11.74
N LEU A 16 14.05 -7.94 10.44
CA LEU A 16 12.75 -7.92 9.79
C LEU A 16 11.98 -9.25 9.93
N ASP A 17 12.60 -10.29 10.49
CA ASP A 17 12.09 -11.66 10.57
C ASP A 17 11.65 -12.18 9.18
N VAL A 18 12.54 -12.04 8.19
CA VAL A 18 12.30 -12.47 6.81
C VAL A 18 13.47 -13.27 6.25
N SER A 19 13.24 -13.99 5.15
CA SER A 19 14.32 -14.67 4.45
C SER A 19 15.34 -13.68 3.85
N PRO A 20 16.63 -14.04 3.72
CA PRO A 20 17.62 -13.19 3.05
C PRO A 20 17.24 -12.81 1.61
N SER A 21 16.55 -13.70 0.90
CA SER A 21 16.00 -13.42 -0.45
C SER A 21 14.99 -12.26 -0.42
N ARG A 22 14.15 -12.19 0.61
CA ARG A 22 13.19 -11.09 0.78
C ARG A 22 13.89 -9.75 0.98
N VAL A 23 15.03 -9.71 1.67
CA VAL A 23 15.84 -8.50 1.82
C VAL A 23 16.35 -8.02 0.46
N HIS A 24 16.89 -8.91 -0.37
CA HIS A 24 17.34 -8.53 -1.73
C HIS A 24 16.20 -7.99 -2.61
N GLN A 25 14.99 -8.52 -2.44
CA GLN A 25 13.82 -7.98 -3.14
C GLN A 25 13.47 -6.58 -2.64
N ILE A 26 13.44 -6.36 -1.32
CA ILE A 26 13.20 -5.04 -0.72
C ILE A 26 14.20 -4.02 -1.24
N LEU A 27 15.50 -4.37 -1.27
CA LEU A 27 16.56 -3.50 -1.77
C LEU A 27 16.43 -3.12 -3.25
N ARG A 28 15.67 -3.89 -4.03
CA ARG A 28 15.41 -3.64 -5.45
C ARG A 28 14.12 -2.86 -5.68
N ASP A 29 13.06 -3.27 -4.99
CA ASP A 29 11.68 -2.88 -5.33
C ASP A 29 11.17 -1.73 -4.45
N ASP A 30 11.74 -1.51 -3.27
CA ASP A 30 11.28 -0.50 -2.32
C ASP A 30 12.16 0.75 -2.37
N SER A 31 11.71 1.76 -3.11
CA SER A 31 12.40 3.04 -3.24
C SER A 31 12.43 3.87 -1.95
N ALA A 32 11.65 3.50 -0.93
CA ALA A 32 11.68 4.14 0.38
C ALA A 32 12.68 3.47 1.34
N PHE A 33 13.26 2.33 0.96
CA PHE A 33 14.30 1.68 1.76
C PHE A 33 15.53 2.58 1.91
N PRO A 34 16.14 2.66 3.12
CA PRO A 34 17.24 3.59 3.36
C PRO A 34 18.48 3.28 2.50
N GLU A 35 19.17 4.35 2.09
CA GLU A 35 20.46 4.25 1.43
C GLU A 35 21.53 3.67 2.39
N PRO A 36 22.50 2.91 1.86
CA PRO A 36 23.57 2.36 2.69
C PRO A 36 24.49 3.49 3.19
N VAL A 37 24.87 3.41 4.46
CA VAL A 37 25.83 4.32 5.10
C VAL A 37 27.25 4.06 4.59
N ALA A 38 27.55 2.84 4.17
CA ALA A 38 28.82 2.48 3.57
C ALA A 38 28.68 1.32 2.58
N VAL A 39 29.62 1.25 1.63
CA VAL A 39 29.77 0.11 0.72
C VAL A 39 31.17 -0.45 0.91
N LEU A 40 31.25 -1.68 1.43
CA LEU A 40 32.49 -2.41 1.67
C LEU A 40 32.65 -3.51 0.61
N SER A 41 33.85 -4.06 0.49
CA SER A 41 34.10 -5.23 -0.38
C SER A 41 33.24 -6.45 0.01
N MET A 42 32.85 -6.57 1.28
CA MET A 42 31.97 -7.61 1.79
C MET A 42 30.48 -7.32 1.54
N GLY A 43 30.10 -6.10 1.19
CA GLY A 43 28.71 -5.71 0.96
C GLY A 43 28.36 -4.30 1.45
N LYS A 44 27.11 -3.92 1.19
CA LYS A 44 26.51 -2.68 1.68
C LYS A 44 26.22 -2.76 3.19
N VAL A 45 26.34 -1.63 3.86
CA VAL A 45 26.12 -1.49 5.31
C VAL A 45 25.11 -0.36 5.54
N TRP A 46 24.14 -0.60 6.42
CA TRP A 46 23.07 0.34 6.76
C TRP A 46 23.08 0.72 8.23
N SER A 47 22.47 1.85 8.54
CA SER A 47 22.11 2.24 9.89
C SER A 47 20.93 1.39 10.36
N ALA A 48 21.05 0.76 11.53
CA ALA A 48 19.95 0.03 12.15
C ALA A 48 18.75 0.95 12.41
N GLU A 49 19.00 2.18 12.84
CA GLU A 49 17.97 3.16 13.17
C GLU A 49 17.14 3.53 11.94
N ASP A 50 17.78 3.70 10.78
CA ASP A 50 17.07 4.04 9.54
C ASP A 50 16.24 2.87 9.02
N VAL A 51 16.74 1.64 9.14
CA VAL A 51 15.99 0.42 8.79
C VAL A 51 14.80 0.22 9.72
N GLU A 52 14.97 0.44 11.02
CA GLU A 52 13.88 0.37 12.00
C GLU A 52 12.82 1.44 11.74
N ARG A 53 13.23 2.68 11.46
CA ARG A 53 12.33 3.78 11.13
C ARG A 53 11.52 3.50 9.86
N TRP A 54 12.19 3.00 8.82
CA TRP A 54 11.54 2.57 7.59
C TRP A 54 10.52 1.44 7.85
N ASN A 55 10.90 0.42 8.63
CA ASN A 55 10.01 -0.69 8.97
C ASN A 55 8.80 -0.22 9.79
N ALA A 56 9.01 0.68 10.74
CA ALA A 56 7.95 1.30 11.54
C ALA A 56 6.99 2.12 10.68
N ALA A 57 7.50 2.93 9.74
CA ALA A 57 6.66 3.71 8.81
C ALA A 57 5.81 2.81 7.90
N ARG A 58 6.32 1.63 7.50
CA ARG A 58 5.57 0.63 6.74
C ARG A 58 4.49 -0.08 7.56
N LYS A 59 4.76 -0.34 8.83
CA LYS A 59 3.83 -1.00 9.76
C LYS A 59 2.85 -0.03 10.41
N ALA A 60 3.13 1.27 10.35
CA ALA A 60 2.21 2.28 10.83
C ALA A 60 0.84 2.01 10.20
N PRO A 61 -0.24 2.00 11.01
CA PRO A 61 -1.57 1.99 10.45
C PRO A 61 -1.60 3.06 9.37
N ARG A 62 -1.99 2.70 8.13
CA ARG A 62 -2.35 3.71 7.12
C ARG A 62 -3.17 4.73 7.90
N PRO A 63 -2.77 6.03 7.94
CA PRO A 63 -3.40 7.01 8.82
C PRO A 63 -4.88 6.75 8.72
N ALA A 64 -5.48 6.38 9.86
CA ALA A 64 -6.90 6.09 9.93
C ALA A 64 -7.50 7.26 9.17
N ARG A 65 -8.20 6.93 8.08
CA ARG A 65 -8.74 7.95 7.21
C ARG A 65 -9.63 8.74 8.14
N ASP A 66 -9.18 9.90 8.62
CA ASP A 66 -9.97 10.70 9.54
C ASP A 66 -11.18 11.30 8.78
N GLN A 67 -11.29 10.99 7.47
CA GLN A 67 -12.47 11.10 6.58
C GLN A 67 -13.25 9.78 6.34
N ALA A 68 -12.96 8.70 7.09
CA ALA A 68 -13.89 7.57 7.25
C ALA A 68 -15.00 7.92 8.26
N GLU A 69 -15.11 9.19 8.64
CA GLU A 69 -16.31 9.79 9.20
C GLU A 69 -17.46 9.59 8.20
N ARG A 70 -18.25 8.54 8.47
CA ARG A 70 -19.58 8.22 7.91
C ARG A 70 -19.78 8.58 6.44
N TRP A 71 -19.24 7.76 5.55
CA TRP A 71 -19.66 7.79 4.15
C TRP A 71 -21.16 7.47 4.09
N THR A 72 -21.95 8.41 3.60
CA THR A 72 -23.36 8.16 3.30
C THR A 72 -23.47 7.32 2.04
N LEU A 73 -24.66 6.77 1.79
CA LEU A 73 -24.94 6.06 0.54
C LEU A 73 -24.71 6.98 -0.68
N ASP A 74 -25.07 8.25 -0.57
CA ASP A 74 -24.88 9.27 -1.62
C ASP A 74 -23.39 9.53 -1.87
N ASP A 75 -22.57 9.60 -0.81
CA ASP A 75 -21.12 9.78 -0.94
C ASP A 75 -20.48 8.60 -1.69
N LEU A 76 -20.95 7.37 -1.41
CA LEU A 76 -20.48 6.17 -2.09
C LEU A 76 -20.89 6.13 -3.56
N GLN A 77 -22.10 6.58 -3.88
CA GLN A 77 -22.57 6.70 -5.26
C GLN A 77 -21.76 7.74 -6.04
N GLN A 78 -21.59 8.95 -5.49
CA GLN A 78 -20.78 10.00 -6.11
C GLN A 78 -19.31 9.59 -6.30
N ALA A 79 -18.74 8.85 -5.35
CA ALA A 79 -17.38 8.32 -5.49
C ALA A 79 -17.27 7.28 -6.60
N LEU A 80 -18.29 6.43 -6.79
CA LEU A 80 -18.34 5.46 -7.87
C LEU A 80 -18.46 6.15 -9.25
N GLU A 81 -19.25 7.21 -9.35
CA GLU A 81 -19.34 8.04 -10.56
C GLU A 81 -18.01 8.69 -10.90
N ARG A 82 -17.30 9.25 -9.89
CA ARG A 82 -15.96 9.81 -10.09
C ARG A 82 -14.97 8.76 -10.57
N TYR A 83 -15.03 7.55 -10.01
CA TYR A 83 -14.20 6.43 -10.44
C TYR A 83 -14.48 6.04 -11.90
N GLU A 84 -15.76 5.99 -12.30
CA GLU A 84 -16.17 5.74 -13.69
C GLU A 84 -15.59 6.80 -14.64
N GLN A 85 -15.74 8.08 -14.30
CA GLN A 85 -15.21 9.20 -15.08
C GLN A 85 -13.69 9.10 -15.28
N LEU A 86 -12.94 8.72 -14.23
CA LEU A 86 -11.50 8.53 -14.31
C LEU A 86 -11.11 7.38 -15.26
N LEU A 87 -11.88 6.29 -15.28
CA LEU A 87 -11.63 5.18 -16.20
C LEU A 87 -11.90 5.61 -17.66
N VAL A 88 -12.98 6.36 -17.90
CA VAL A 88 -13.31 6.88 -19.23
C VAL A 88 -12.25 7.87 -19.71
N SER A 89 -11.86 8.85 -18.88
CA SER A 89 -10.82 9.82 -19.24
C SER A 89 -9.45 9.18 -19.43
N GLY A 90 -9.19 8.06 -18.74
CA GLY A 90 -7.99 7.25 -18.92
C GLY A 90 -7.98 6.39 -20.18
N GLY A 91 -8.98 6.50 -21.05
CA GLY A 91 -9.05 5.79 -22.33
C GLY A 91 -9.34 4.29 -22.21
N LYS A 92 -9.91 3.84 -21.08
CA LYS A 92 -10.30 2.44 -20.93
C LYS A 92 -11.51 2.12 -21.82
N SER A 93 -11.55 0.89 -22.33
CA SER A 93 -12.68 0.44 -23.16
C SER A 93 -13.97 0.42 -22.34
N SER A 94 -15.09 0.77 -22.97
CA SER A 94 -16.41 0.82 -22.32
C SER A 94 -16.77 -0.47 -21.59
N THR A 95 -16.42 -1.64 -22.15
CA THR A 95 -16.60 -2.96 -21.50
C THR A 95 -15.83 -3.08 -20.19
N THR A 96 -14.60 -2.55 -20.13
CA THR A 96 -13.75 -2.57 -18.94
C THR A 96 -14.30 -1.63 -17.87
N VAL A 97 -14.75 -0.45 -18.29
CA VAL A 97 -15.42 0.52 -17.40
C VAL A 97 -16.65 -0.13 -16.78
N GLN A 98 -17.54 -0.66 -17.62
CA GLN A 98 -18.79 -1.32 -17.20
C GLN A 98 -18.57 -2.45 -16.20
N THR A 99 -17.63 -3.36 -16.49
CA THR A 99 -17.29 -4.48 -15.58
C THR A 99 -16.82 -3.98 -14.20
N SER A 100 -16.08 -2.88 -14.18
CA SER A 100 -15.52 -2.30 -12.96
C SER A 100 -16.57 -1.55 -12.12
N VAL A 101 -17.57 -0.94 -12.76
CA VAL A 101 -18.58 -0.11 -12.07
C VAL A 101 -19.84 -0.89 -11.71
N ASP A 102 -20.19 -1.94 -12.47
CA ASP A 102 -21.47 -2.64 -12.30
C ASP A 102 -21.58 -3.39 -10.97
N ARG A 103 -20.50 -4.06 -10.54
CA ARG A 103 -20.51 -4.82 -9.27
C ARG A 103 -20.63 -3.89 -8.06
N PRO A 104 -19.83 -2.80 -7.94
CA PRO A 104 -20.05 -1.80 -6.90
C PRO A 104 -21.45 -1.18 -6.96
N ARG A 105 -21.97 -0.86 -8.16
CA ARG A 105 -23.30 -0.27 -8.32
C ARG A 105 -24.40 -1.19 -7.80
N ARG A 106 -24.34 -2.50 -8.10
CA ARG A 106 -25.28 -3.48 -7.55
C ARG A 106 -25.17 -3.60 -6.04
N PHE A 107 -23.96 -3.60 -5.50
CA PHE A 107 -23.74 -3.62 -4.06
C PHE A 107 -24.35 -2.39 -3.37
N LEU A 108 -24.18 -1.18 -3.93
CA LEU A 108 -24.79 0.03 -3.37
C LEU A 108 -26.31 0.00 -3.44
N ARG A 109 -26.89 -0.53 -4.52
CA ARG A 109 -28.35 -0.74 -4.60
C ARG A 109 -28.87 -1.74 -3.58
N TRP A 110 -28.12 -2.81 -3.30
CA TRP A 110 -28.48 -3.75 -2.24
C TRP A 110 -28.40 -3.10 -0.86
N LEU A 111 -27.33 -2.32 -0.62
CA LEU A 111 -27.17 -1.58 0.62
C LEU A 111 -28.30 -0.54 0.83
N ALA A 112 -28.84 0.01 -0.26
CA ALA A 112 -29.99 0.90 -0.27
C ALA A 112 -31.34 0.20 -0.02
N GLY A 113 -31.39 -1.13 -0.14
CA GLY A 113 -32.64 -1.91 -0.15
C GLY A 113 -33.36 -1.98 -1.49
N ASP A 114 -32.80 -1.38 -2.55
CA ASP A 114 -33.40 -1.30 -3.90
C ASP A 114 -33.02 -2.48 -4.82
N TYR A 115 -32.34 -3.48 -4.26
CA TYR A 115 -31.87 -4.67 -4.96
C TYR A 115 -31.67 -5.83 -4.01
N ASP A 116 -32.29 -6.97 -4.28
CA ASP A 116 -31.99 -8.22 -3.60
C ASP A 116 -31.22 -9.14 -4.57
N PRO A 117 -29.96 -9.52 -4.26
CA PRO A 117 -29.20 -10.44 -5.08
C PRO A 117 -29.68 -11.89 -5.01
N LEU A 118 -30.56 -12.24 -4.06
CA LEU A 118 -31.04 -13.60 -3.81
C LEU A 118 -32.54 -13.79 -4.14
N ALA A 119 -33.22 -12.73 -4.59
CA ALA A 119 -34.61 -12.79 -5.04
C ALA A 119 -34.78 -13.40 -6.44
#